data_AF-A0A2U1WUU9-F1
#
_entry.id   AF-A0A2U1WUU9-F1
#
_cell.length_a   1.000
_cell.length_b   1.000
_cell.length_c   1.000
_cell.angle_alpha   90.00
_cell.angle_beta   90.00
_cell.angle_gamma   90.00
#
_symmetry.space_group_name_H-M   'P 1'
#
loop_
_entity.id
_entity.type
_entity.pdbx_description
1 polymer ?
#
loop_
_entity_poly.entity_id
_entity_poly.type
_entity_poly.pdbx_seq_one_letter_code
_entity_poly.pdbx_strand_id
1 'polypeptide(L)'
;MSIEFAAATRLDTVTKQDPQAIARLATLHPGFGPGAGLPGEVTLGDAAEAIGLPLDLVLAYARGEIRVQVQEGRSCGCGCGSK
;
A
#
# COMPACT_ATOMS: atom_id res chain seq x y z
N MET A 1 16.70 6.81 -10.85
CA MET A 1 17.18 6.23 -9.58
C MET A 1 16.03 5.41 -9.01
N SER A 2 16.15 4.10 -9.00
CA SER A 2 15.18 3.21 -8.35
C SER A 2 15.48 3.23 -6.86
N ILE A 3 14.52 3.62 -6.03
CA ILE A 3 14.69 3.60 -4.57
C ILE A 3 14.54 2.15 -4.13
N GLU A 4 15.57 1.60 -3.49
CA GLU A 4 15.56 0.23 -3.01
C GLU A 4 14.96 0.18 -1.60
N PHE A 5 13.67 -0.19 -1.51
CA PHE A 5 13.03 -0.49 -0.23
C PHE A 5 13.25 -1.95 0.16
N ALA A 6 13.46 -2.20 1.45
CA ALA A 6 13.65 -3.53 2.02
C ALA A 6 12.73 -3.73 3.24
N ALA A 7 12.63 -4.98 3.73
CA ALA A 7 11.77 -5.32 4.86
C ALA A 7 12.03 -4.45 6.10
N ALA A 8 13.31 -4.18 6.39
CA ALA A 8 13.74 -3.36 7.53
C ALA A 8 13.54 -1.85 7.32
N THR A 9 13.11 -1.40 6.14
CA THR A 9 12.84 0.01 5.89
C THR A 9 11.63 0.45 6.71
N ARG A 10 11.77 1.54 7.47
CA ARG A 10 10.70 2.13 8.26
C ARG A 10 9.69 2.88 7.41
N LEU A 11 8.43 2.87 7.81
CA LEU A 11 7.35 3.61 7.14
C LEU A 11 7.62 5.13 7.06
N ASP A 12 8.20 5.74 8.10
CA ASP A 12 8.60 7.15 8.07
C ASP A 12 9.66 7.41 6.99
N THR A 13 10.61 6.48 6.84
CA THR A 13 11.70 6.58 5.88
C THR A 13 11.16 6.45 4.45
N VAL A 14 10.24 5.51 4.22
CA VAL A 14 9.51 5.41 2.95
C VAL A 14 8.77 6.71 2.65
N THR A 15 8.03 7.26 3.62
CA THR A 15 7.27 8.51 3.45
C THR A 15 8.18 9.69 3.09
N LYS A 16 9.36 9.79 3.71
CA LYS A 16 10.33 10.86 3.46
C LYS A 16 11.02 10.71 2.10
N GLN A 17 11.33 9.48 1.68
CA GLN A 17 12.03 9.20 0.43
C GLN A 17 11.09 9.23 -0.78
N ASP A 18 9.91 8.64 -0.65
CA ASP A 18 8.87 8.62 -1.67
C ASP A 18 7.47 8.73 -1.02
N PRO A 19 6.92 9.95 -0.89
CA PRO A 19 5.56 10.15 -0.40
C PRO A 19 4.49 9.43 -1.24
N GLN A 20 4.76 9.20 -2.53
CA GLN A 20 3.85 8.49 -3.42
C GLN A 20 3.85 6.98 -3.13
N ALA A 21 4.94 6.42 -2.59
CA ALA A 21 4.98 5.01 -2.18
C ALA A 21 3.93 4.71 -1.09
N ILE A 22 3.73 5.62 -0.13
CA ILE A 22 2.67 5.47 0.89
C ILE A 22 1.29 5.54 0.25
N ALA A 23 1.07 6.46 -0.68
CA ALA A 23 -0.20 6.54 -1.40
C ALA A 23 -0.49 5.23 -2.18
N ARG A 24 0.52 4.62 -2.80
CA ARG A 24 0.41 3.31 -3.47
C ARG A 24 0.14 2.18 -2.48
N LEU A 25 0.83 2.15 -1.34
CA LEU A 25 0.58 1.14 -0.31
C LEU A 25 -0.82 1.28 0.30
N ALA A 26 -1.34 2.50 0.42
CA ALA A 26 -2.70 2.75 0.86
C ALA A 26 -3.76 2.25 -0.13
N THR A 27 -3.45 2.14 -1.44
CA THR A 27 -4.36 1.49 -2.40
C THR A 27 -4.40 -0.03 -2.25
N LEU A 28 -3.32 -0.63 -1.73
CA LEU A 28 -3.25 -2.05 -1.44
C LEU A 28 -4.01 -2.42 -0.17
N HIS A 29 -3.79 -1.66 0.91
CA HIS A 29 -4.51 -1.85 2.16
C HIS A 29 -4.63 -0.53 2.94
N PRO A 30 -5.82 -0.19 3.48
CA PRO A 30 -6.01 1.04 4.23
C PRO A 30 -5.09 1.14 5.45
N GLY A 31 -4.60 0.01 5.96
CA GLY A 31 -3.57 -0.12 7.02
C GLY A 31 -2.29 0.69 6.78
N PHE A 32 -1.93 0.99 5.53
CA PHE A 32 -0.77 1.81 5.19
C PHE A 32 -1.09 3.31 5.05
N GLY A 33 -2.37 3.68 5.11
CA GLY A 33 -2.83 5.06 4.93
C GLY A 33 -2.64 5.96 6.15
N PRO A 34 -2.70 7.29 5.97
CA PRO A 34 -2.68 8.23 7.08
C PRO A 34 -3.89 7.99 8.01
N GLY A 35 -3.63 7.77 9.30
CA GLY A 35 -4.66 7.49 10.31
C GLY A 35 -4.96 6.00 10.52
N ALA A 36 -4.30 5.10 9.79
CA ALA A 36 -4.54 3.66 9.86
C ALA A 36 -3.98 2.96 11.11
N GLY A 37 -3.30 3.70 11.98
CA GLY A 37 -2.83 3.22 13.28
C GLY A 37 -1.44 2.57 13.28
N LEU A 38 -0.80 2.37 12.12
CA LEU A 38 0.60 1.93 12.08
C LEU A 38 1.54 3.09 12.45
N PRO A 39 2.37 2.95 13.50
CA PRO A 39 3.33 3.98 13.86
C PRO A 39 4.47 4.02 12.83
N GLY A 40 4.98 5.22 12.53
CA GLY A 40 6.00 5.42 11.48
C GLY A 40 7.33 4.70 11.74
N GLU A 41 7.58 4.27 12.98
CA GLU A 41 8.75 3.46 13.36
C GLU A 41 8.67 2.00 12.92
N VAL A 42 7.48 1.51 12.56
CA VAL A 42 7.24 0.16 12.06
C VAL A 42 7.90 -0.03 10.71
N THR A 43 8.48 -1.22 10.53
CA THR A 43 9.14 -1.63 9.30
C THR A 43 8.12 -2.13 8.26
N LEU A 44 8.47 -2.11 6.97
CA LEU A 44 7.62 -2.68 5.92
C LEU A 44 7.36 -4.17 6.15
N GLY A 45 8.32 -4.91 6.73
CA GLY A 45 8.17 -6.31 7.13
C GLY A 45 7.13 -6.50 8.22
N ASP A 46 7.27 -5.79 9.33
CA ASP A 46 6.29 -5.83 10.43
C ASP A 46 4.89 -5.39 9.98
N ALA A 47 4.80 -4.34 9.15
CA ALA A 47 3.54 -3.88 8.61
C ALA A 47 2.89 -4.94 7.69
N ALA A 48 3.68 -5.59 6.82
CA ALA A 48 3.19 -6.65 5.97
C ALA A 48 2.66 -7.84 6.79
N GLU A 49 3.41 -8.25 7.83
CA GLU A 49 3.00 -9.32 8.73
C GLU A 49 1.72 -8.98 9.50
N ALA A 50 1.66 -7.78 10.10
CA ALA A 50 0.50 -7.31 10.88
C ALA A 50 -0.79 -7.23 10.05
N ILE A 51 -0.68 -6.92 8.75
CA ILE A 51 -1.81 -6.84 7.83
C ILE A 51 -2.10 -8.21 7.17
N GLY A 52 -1.19 -9.17 7.26
CA GLY A 52 -1.31 -10.48 6.62
C GLY A 52 -1.05 -10.44 5.11
N LEU A 53 -0.23 -9.52 4.64
CA LEU A 53 0.15 -9.38 3.24
C LEU A 53 1.55 -9.95 2.97
N PRO A 54 1.79 -10.52 1.77
CA PRO A 54 3.12 -10.97 1.39
C PRO A 54 4.07 -9.77 1.27
N LEU A 55 5.19 -9.83 1.97
CA LEU A 55 6.23 -8.80 1.98
C LEU A 55 6.70 -8.43 0.57
N ASP A 56 6.90 -9.42 -0.30
CA ASP A 56 7.32 -9.21 -1.69
C ASP A 56 6.36 -8.27 -2.45
N LEU A 57 5.06 -8.45 -2.24
CA LEU A 57 4.02 -7.62 -2.85
C LEU A 57 4.02 -6.21 -2.28
N VAL A 58 4.22 -6.05 -0.97
CA VAL A 58 4.35 -4.74 -0.31
C VAL A 58 5.57 -3.98 -0.87
N LEU A 59 6.72 -4.65 -0.98
CA LEU A 59 7.93 -4.05 -1.54
C LEU A 59 7.75 -3.67 -3.01
N ALA A 60 7.14 -4.53 -3.82
CA ALA A 60 6.90 -4.27 -5.23
C ALA A 60 5.93 -3.08 -5.46
N TYR A 61 4.91 -2.91 -4.62
CA TYR A 61 4.04 -1.72 -4.64
C TYR A 61 4.76 -0.46 -4.18
N ALA A 62 5.54 -0.54 -3.10
CA ALA A 62 6.31 0.60 -2.59
C ALA A 62 7.28 1.14 -3.66
N ARG A 63 7.96 0.24 -4.38
CA ARG A 63 8.87 0.57 -5.49
C ARG A 63 8.14 1.01 -6.77
N GLY A 64 6.81 0.87 -6.83
CA GLY A 64 6.02 1.16 -8.02
C GLY A 64 6.26 0.19 -9.17
N GLU A 65 6.79 -1.00 -8.90
CA GLU A 65 7.01 -2.07 -9.88
C GLU A 65 5.68 -2.68 -10.32
N ILE A 66 4.70 -2.72 -9.41
CA ILE A 66 3.33 -3.12 -9.72
C ILE A 66 2.52 -1.87 -10.04
N ARG A 67 2.34 -1.60 -11.34
CA ARG A 67 1.28 -0.71 -11.79
C ARG A 67 -0.02 -1.50 -11.76
N VAL A 68 -0.81 -1.32 -10.71
CA VAL A 68 -2.21 -1.75 -10.74
C VAL A 68 -2.86 -0.98 -11.87
N GLN A 69 -3.03 -1.64 -13.02
CA GLN A 69 -4.12 -1.27 -13.91
C GLN A 69 -5.36 -1.54 -13.09
N VAL A 70 -5.89 -0.49 -12.45
CA VAL A 70 -7.29 -0.50 -12.02
C VAL A 70 -8.02 -0.90 -13.29
N GLN A 71 -8.55 -2.12 -13.33
CA GLN A 71 -9.58 -2.40 -14.31
C GLN A 71 -10.67 -1.38 -13.99
N GLU A 72 -10.78 -0.33 -14.82
CA GLU A 72 -12.04 0.37 -15.05
C GLU A 72 -13.05 -0.71 -15.42
N GLY A 73 -13.65 -1.32 -14.40
CA GLY A 73 -14.16 -2.67 -14.56
C GLY A 73 -14.93 -3.19 -13.37
N ARG A 74 -15.60 -2.29 -12.66
CA ARG A 74 -16.92 -2.49 -12.05
C ARG A 74 -17.26 -1.24 -11.26
N SER A 75 -17.89 -0.29 -11.95
CA SER A 75 -18.97 0.45 -11.30
C SER A 75 -19.82 -0.56 -10.54
N CYS A 76 -19.84 -0.47 -9.21
CA CYS A 76 -21.01 -0.90 -8.46
C CYS A 76 -22.14 -0.01 -8.99
N GLY A 77 -22.73 -0.43 -10.10
CA GLY A 77 -23.93 0.16 -10.63
C GLY A 77 -24.97 0.02 -9.54
N CYS A 78 -25.39 1.18 -9.01
CA CYS A 78 -26.67 1.34 -8.36
C CYS A 78 -27.74 0.80 -9.30
N GLY A 79 -28.08 -0.48 -9.17
CA GLY A 79 -29.20 -1.11 -9.83
C GLY A 79 -30.35 -1.14 -8.85
N CYS A 80 -31.15 -0.06 -8.86
CA CYS A 80 -32.53 -0.10 -8.37
C CYS A 80 -33.23 -1.32 -8.99
N GLY A 81 -33.51 -2.33 -8.16
CA GLY A 81 -34.25 -3.53 -8.52
C GLY A 81 -35.40 -3.71 -7.56
N SER A 82 -36.53 -3.12 -7.91
CA SER A 82 -37.81 -3.14 -7.22
C SER A 82 -38.21 -4.55 -6.79
N LYS A 83 -38.59 -4.70 -5.52
CA LYS A 83 -39.61 -5.63 -5.09
C LYS A 83 -40.62 -4.89 -4.23
#